data_AF-A0AAE3VW03-F1
#
_entry.id   AF-A0AAE3VW03-F1
#
_cell.length_a   1.000
_cell.length_b   1.000
_cell.length_c   1.000
_cell.angle_alpha   90.00
_cell.angle_beta   90.00
_cell.angle_gamma   90.00
#
_symmetry.space_group_name_H-M   'P 1'
#
loop_
_entity.id
_entity.type
_entity.pdbx_description
1 polymer ?
#
loop_
_entity_poly.entity_id
_entity_poly.type
_entity_poly.pdbx_seq_one_letter_code
_entity_poly.pdbx_strand_id
1 'polypeptide(L)'
;MSVRKMLRRAGVGLAALLLVLAPMPASAFQAAQTLTWTADGDVTRYKTAPATAAAGETTIVFENSTATGNNVGMPHTLTFDTSTPGYNHDVNLNILANPFDATGGRHTATVTLTPGTYRYFCTIPGHGTMTGELTVTDGPGDPDTTPPTVTGTLSGTQDPAGDYVGSATVTVTAADNQGVAGIEYQVDDTSWTPYSAPVTVTAPGDHSVQFRATDTSGNVSATGSVQFTVVAPEPDEDVTPPVAGIALAGDRDGAGNYIGPVTATLSATDDDSGVATIEYQLDGGTWTIYTTPVVVSGVGTHMLHHRASDNAGNVSAEQMSHFTIVDPPVEDTTPPVVTAAVTGTRNPEGAYVGTATVTVTATDDGGVATIETQLDGGGWTPYTAPLRITAPGVHAVGFRATDTSGNTAAAQSTSFTVVADGTDDCADSDLRDTVIIDGDDTKVPNSDTGNGCTINDRIAERAGYPTHAAFVRHVENVTSGLVAAGTLTTRQAGTIVRAAARSAIGA
;
A
#
# COMPACT_ATOMS: atom_id res chain seq x y z
N MET A 1 23.34 -22.90 42.03
CA MET A 1 22.76 -24.26 42.10
C MET A 1 22.60 -24.72 40.65
N SER A 2 23.17 -25.80 40.09
CA SER A 2 23.43 -27.15 40.60
C SER A 2 24.50 -27.89 39.75
N VAL A 3 25.55 -28.39 40.43
CA VAL A 3 26.19 -29.73 40.35
C VAL A 3 26.55 -30.42 39.00
N ARG A 4 27.89 -30.51 38.79
CA ARG A 4 28.78 -31.64 38.36
C ARG A 4 28.48 -32.52 37.12
N LYS A 5 29.50 -32.61 36.25
CA LYS A 5 30.24 -33.80 35.71
C LYS A 5 30.99 -33.31 34.43
N MET A 6 32.16 -33.76 34.00
CA MET A 6 33.02 -34.91 34.28
C MET A 6 34.42 -34.61 33.67
N LEU A 7 35.49 -34.96 34.38
CA LEU A 7 36.85 -35.06 33.84
C LEU A 7 36.93 -36.19 32.79
N ARG A 8 37.61 -35.96 31.66
CA ARG A 8 38.27 -37.01 30.87
C ARG A 8 39.64 -36.53 30.37
N ARG A 9 40.68 -37.22 30.85
CA ARG A 9 42.04 -37.27 30.28
C ARG A 9 42.08 -38.33 29.17
N ALA A 10 42.77 -38.02 28.06
CA ALA A 10 43.51 -38.90 27.13
C ALA A 10 43.60 -38.15 25.78
N GLY A 11 44.69 -38.07 25.03
CA GLY A 11 46.05 -38.59 25.15
C GLY A 11 46.92 -37.84 24.14
N VAL A 12 48.21 -37.67 24.47
CA VAL A 12 49.20 -37.03 23.61
C VAL A 12 49.62 -38.04 22.54
N GLY A 13 49.28 -37.77 21.28
CA GLY A 13 49.80 -38.47 20.11
C GLY A 13 51.00 -37.73 19.56
N LEU A 14 52.19 -38.24 19.84
CA LEU A 14 53.46 -37.75 19.31
C LEU A 14 53.63 -38.24 17.87
N ALA A 15 53.34 -37.39 16.88
CA ALA A 15 53.66 -37.68 15.48
C ALA A 15 55.06 -37.13 15.17
N ALA A 16 56.03 -38.03 15.02
CA ALA A 16 57.37 -37.72 14.56
C ALA A 16 57.31 -37.24 13.11
N LEU A 17 57.60 -35.95 12.90
CA LEU A 17 57.75 -35.36 11.57
C LEU A 17 59.11 -35.80 11.01
N LEU A 18 59.08 -36.68 10.00
CA LEU A 18 60.23 -37.00 9.18
C LEU A 18 60.74 -35.71 8.52
N LEU A 19 61.90 -35.23 8.96
CA LEU A 19 62.67 -34.21 8.27
C LEU A 19 63.23 -34.84 6.98
N VAL A 20 62.51 -34.70 5.87
CA VAL A 20 63.10 -34.94 4.55
C VAL A 20 64.05 -33.77 4.31
N LEU A 21 65.35 -33.99 4.55
CA LEU A 21 66.39 -33.13 4.01
C LEU A 21 66.25 -33.17 2.49
N ALA A 22 65.59 -32.15 1.92
CA ALA A 22 65.77 -31.85 0.51
C ALA A 22 67.28 -31.67 0.28
N PRO A 23 67.86 -32.29 -0.77
CA PRO A 23 69.25 -32.06 -1.09
C PRO A 23 69.41 -30.56 -1.36
N MET A 24 70.34 -29.91 -0.65
CA MET A 24 70.82 -28.59 -1.06
C MET A 24 71.16 -28.68 -2.55
N PRO A 25 70.73 -27.72 -3.39
CA PRO A 25 71.18 -27.72 -4.77
C PRO A 25 72.71 -27.59 -4.70
N ALA A 26 73.40 -28.59 -5.23
CA ALA A 26 74.82 -28.49 -5.50
C ALA A 26 75.02 -27.20 -6.30
N SER A 27 75.88 -26.30 -5.83
CA SER A 27 76.35 -25.16 -6.61
C SER A 27 76.71 -25.67 -8.00
N ALA A 28 75.92 -25.29 -8.99
CA ALA A 28 76.11 -25.72 -10.36
C ALA A 28 77.44 -25.09 -10.82
N PHE A 29 78.51 -25.89 -10.87
CA PHE A 29 79.69 -25.51 -11.62
C PHE A 29 79.25 -25.29 -13.07
N GLN A 30 79.46 -24.06 -13.55
CA GLN A 30 79.11 -23.59 -14.88
C GLN A 30 79.69 -24.54 -15.94
N ALA A 31 78.89 -24.95 -16.92
CA ALA A 31 79.35 -25.83 -17.98
C ALA A 31 80.45 -25.13 -18.82
N ALA A 32 81.62 -25.75 -18.94
CA ALA A 32 82.72 -25.24 -19.75
C ALA A 32 82.25 -25.01 -21.21
N GLN A 33 82.39 -23.80 -21.73
CA GLN A 33 82.05 -23.49 -23.13
C GLN A 33 83.22 -23.82 -24.06
N THR A 34 82.93 -24.20 -25.31
CA THR A 34 83.96 -24.39 -26.35
C THR A 34 83.81 -23.34 -27.44
N LEU A 35 84.87 -22.58 -27.70
CA LEU A 35 84.91 -21.53 -28.71
C LEU A 35 85.88 -21.91 -29.83
N THR A 36 85.46 -21.85 -31.09
CA THR A 36 86.27 -22.29 -32.24
C THR A 36 86.59 -21.15 -33.19
N TRP A 37 87.88 -20.89 -33.39
CA TRP A 37 88.42 -20.06 -34.47
C TRP A 37 88.91 -20.97 -35.61
N THR A 38 88.67 -20.57 -36.85
CA THR A 38 89.22 -21.25 -38.02
C THR A 38 90.01 -20.31 -38.92
N ALA A 39 91.07 -20.82 -39.54
CA ALA A 39 91.83 -20.16 -40.60
C ALA A 39 91.87 -21.06 -41.85
N ASP A 40 92.11 -20.47 -43.02
CA ASP A 40 92.30 -21.17 -44.29
C ASP A 40 93.59 -20.67 -44.96
N GLY A 41 93.71 -20.74 -46.29
CA GLY A 41 94.88 -20.21 -47.00
C GLY A 41 94.94 -18.67 -47.10
N ASP A 42 93.94 -17.94 -46.58
CA ASP A 42 93.84 -16.50 -46.64
C ASP A 42 94.68 -15.82 -45.55
N VAL A 43 95.60 -14.95 -45.96
CA VAL A 43 96.49 -14.20 -45.05
C VAL A 43 95.89 -12.91 -44.54
N THR A 44 94.65 -12.58 -44.94
CA THR A 44 94.04 -11.28 -44.64
C THR A 44 92.97 -11.33 -43.55
N ARG A 45 92.40 -12.50 -43.24
CA ARG A 45 91.33 -12.68 -42.23
C ARG A 45 91.35 -14.07 -41.59
N TYR A 46 90.71 -14.22 -40.44
CA TYR A 46 90.25 -15.54 -39.97
C TYR A 46 89.03 -15.99 -40.80
N LYS A 47 88.90 -17.30 -41.02
CA LYS A 47 87.77 -17.86 -41.78
C LYS A 47 86.47 -17.79 -40.97
N THR A 48 86.51 -18.21 -39.71
CA THR A 48 85.42 -18.03 -38.74
C THR A 48 85.99 -17.70 -37.37
N ALA A 49 85.28 -16.89 -36.60
CA ALA A 49 85.59 -16.61 -35.21
C ALA A 49 84.30 -16.29 -34.44
N PRO A 50 84.20 -16.65 -33.15
CA PRO A 50 83.09 -16.26 -32.30
C PRO A 50 83.12 -14.76 -32.04
N ALA A 51 81.95 -14.13 -32.05
CA ALA A 51 81.79 -12.71 -31.73
C ALA A 51 81.53 -12.48 -30.23
N THR A 52 80.91 -13.44 -29.55
CA THR A 52 80.53 -13.33 -28.13
C THR A 52 80.83 -14.62 -27.35
N ALA A 53 81.00 -14.49 -26.05
CA ALA A 53 81.14 -15.60 -25.10
C ALA A 53 80.61 -15.21 -23.70
N ALA A 54 80.37 -16.20 -22.85
CA ALA A 54 80.11 -15.97 -21.41
C ALA A 54 81.43 -15.88 -20.64
N ALA A 55 81.48 -15.18 -19.51
CA ALA A 55 82.63 -15.28 -18.60
C ALA A 55 82.75 -16.70 -17.99
N GLY A 56 83.98 -17.16 -17.73
CA GLY A 56 84.27 -18.45 -17.10
C GLY A 56 85.32 -19.31 -17.83
N GLU A 57 85.52 -20.54 -17.32
CA GLU A 57 86.43 -21.53 -17.95
C GLU A 57 85.95 -21.89 -19.36
N THR A 58 86.85 -21.80 -20.33
CA THR A 58 86.56 -21.86 -21.75
C THR A 58 87.61 -22.68 -22.48
N THR A 59 87.17 -23.68 -23.25
CA THR A 59 88.02 -24.41 -24.19
C THR A 59 88.09 -23.65 -25.51
N ILE A 60 89.25 -23.09 -25.82
CA ILE A 60 89.57 -22.49 -27.11
C ILE A 60 90.01 -23.58 -28.08
N VAL A 61 89.43 -23.60 -29.27
CA VAL A 61 89.85 -24.43 -30.41
C VAL A 61 90.33 -23.50 -31.51
N PHE A 62 91.55 -23.71 -32.01
CA PHE A 62 92.02 -23.05 -33.22
C PHE A 62 92.32 -24.09 -34.30
N GLU A 63 91.63 -23.98 -35.44
CA GLU A 63 91.76 -24.93 -36.54
C GLU A 63 92.20 -24.25 -37.83
N ASN A 64 93.39 -24.61 -38.29
CA ASN A 64 93.96 -24.24 -39.57
C ASN A 64 94.37 -25.52 -40.32
N SER A 65 93.39 -26.23 -40.85
CA SER A 65 93.52 -27.58 -41.40
C SER A 65 93.21 -27.62 -42.90
N THR A 66 93.45 -28.76 -43.55
CA THR A 66 92.96 -28.99 -44.91
C THR A 66 91.42 -28.97 -44.96
N ALA A 67 90.75 -29.37 -43.87
CA ALA A 67 89.28 -29.34 -43.75
C ALA A 67 88.74 -27.90 -43.68
N THR A 68 89.49 -26.97 -43.09
CA THR A 68 89.13 -25.54 -43.12
C THR A 68 89.50 -24.87 -44.44
N GLY A 69 90.21 -25.54 -45.35
CA GLY A 69 90.52 -25.07 -46.71
C GLY A 69 91.97 -24.65 -46.93
N ASN A 70 92.87 -24.89 -45.96
CA ASN A 70 94.29 -24.62 -46.12
C ASN A 70 95.01 -25.82 -46.75
N ASN A 71 95.09 -25.84 -48.08
CA ASN A 71 95.76 -26.91 -48.83
C ASN A 71 97.21 -26.57 -49.23
N VAL A 72 97.70 -25.38 -48.84
CA VAL A 72 99.00 -24.84 -49.25
C VAL A 72 100.03 -24.80 -48.13
N GLY A 73 99.66 -25.23 -46.92
CA GLY A 73 100.59 -25.27 -45.78
C GLY A 73 100.83 -23.92 -45.12
N MET A 74 99.93 -22.95 -45.29
CA MET A 74 100.11 -21.59 -44.75
C MET A 74 99.95 -21.60 -43.22
N PRO A 75 100.98 -21.28 -42.40
CA PRO A 75 100.80 -21.23 -40.96
C PRO A 75 100.02 -19.98 -40.54
N HIS A 76 99.18 -20.11 -39.51
CA HIS A 76 98.49 -18.99 -38.85
C HIS A 76 98.59 -19.13 -37.34
N THR A 77 98.49 -18.02 -36.62
CA THR A 77 98.34 -18.03 -35.16
C THR A 77 97.00 -17.46 -34.72
N LEU A 78 96.50 -17.92 -33.58
CA LEU A 78 95.50 -17.24 -32.78
C LEU A 78 96.18 -16.70 -31.53
N THR A 79 96.42 -15.39 -31.50
CA THR A 79 97.06 -14.70 -30.37
C THR A 79 96.07 -13.75 -29.71
N PHE A 80 95.93 -13.79 -28.39
CA PHE A 80 95.17 -12.78 -27.65
C PHE A 80 96.09 -11.61 -27.29
N ASP A 81 95.59 -10.39 -27.48
CA ASP A 81 96.31 -9.15 -27.22
C ASP A 81 96.41 -8.87 -25.72
N THR A 82 97.64 -8.73 -25.23
CA THR A 82 97.94 -8.50 -23.81
C THR A 82 98.43 -7.08 -23.53
N SER A 83 98.34 -6.16 -24.51
CA SER A 83 98.97 -4.83 -24.42
C SER A 83 98.15 -3.66 -24.96
N THR A 84 97.23 -3.85 -25.91
CA THR A 84 96.47 -2.74 -26.51
C THR A 84 95.41 -2.20 -25.54
N PRO A 85 95.49 -0.92 -25.10
CA PRO A 85 94.54 -0.36 -24.16
C PRO A 85 93.08 -0.47 -24.65
N GLY A 86 92.16 -0.79 -23.75
CA GLY A 86 90.74 -0.94 -24.05
C GLY A 86 90.28 -2.39 -24.27
N TYR A 87 91.19 -3.36 -24.24
CA TYR A 87 90.89 -4.79 -24.28
C TYR A 87 91.31 -5.51 -22.99
N ASN A 88 90.76 -6.70 -22.76
CA ASN A 88 91.17 -7.60 -21.69
C ASN A 88 92.56 -8.18 -21.99
N HIS A 89 93.40 -8.27 -20.95
CA HIS A 89 94.81 -8.70 -21.03
C HIS A 89 95.15 -9.85 -20.07
N ASP A 90 94.13 -10.42 -19.45
CA ASP A 90 94.21 -11.45 -18.41
C ASP A 90 94.38 -12.87 -18.98
N VAL A 91 94.30 -13.04 -20.30
CA VAL A 91 94.52 -14.32 -20.98
C VAL A 91 95.72 -14.24 -21.92
N ASN A 92 96.77 -14.99 -21.58
CA ASN A 92 97.96 -15.14 -22.43
C ASN A 92 97.80 -16.37 -23.34
N LEU A 93 97.25 -16.16 -24.55
CA LEU A 93 97.03 -17.20 -25.55
C LEU A 93 97.83 -16.91 -26.82
N ASN A 94 98.57 -17.89 -27.32
CA ASN A 94 99.21 -17.86 -28.64
C ASN A 94 99.32 -19.28 -29.21
N ILE A 95 98.36 -19.66 -30.06
CA ILE A 95 98.31 -20.98 -30.70
C ILE A 95 98.79 -20.87 -32.14
N LEU A 96 99.82 -21.62 -32.53
CA LEU A 96 100.27 -21.77 -33.92
C LEU A 96 99.68 -23.05 -34.53
N ALA A 97 99.04 -22.94 -35.69
CA ALA A 97 98.44 -24.07 -36.39
C ALA A 97 98.85 -24.11 -37.87
N ASN A 98 99.12 -25.30 -38.39
CA ASN A 98 99.45 -25.56 -39.79
C ASN A 98 98.76 -26.86 -40.25
N PRO A 99 98.18 -26.94 -41.46
CA PRO A 99 97.48 -28.14 -41.91
C PRO A 99 98.36 -29.41 -41.99
N PHE A 100 99.68 -29.25 -41.98
CA PHE A 100 100.66 -30.34 -42.02
C PHE A 100 101.40 -30.53 -40.70
N ASP A 101 100.98 -29.89 -39.61
CA ASP A 101 101.50 -30.17 -38.28
C ASP A 101 101.02 -31.54 -37.75
N ALA A 102 101.61 -31.99 -36.63
CA ALA A 102 101.32 -33.30 -36.03
C ALA A 102 99.86 -33.49 -35.57
N THR A 103 99.10 -32.40 -35.46
CA THR A 103 97.68 -32.40 -35.07
C THR A 103 96.75 -32.15 -36.25
N GLY A 104 97.26 -32.13 -37.48
CA GLY A 104 96.49 -31.82 -38.69
C GLY A 104 95.94 -30.39 -38.70
N GLY A 105 96.58 -29.48 -37.96
CA GLY A 105 96.19 -28.07 -37.86
C GLY A 105 95.12 -27.76 -36.82
N ARG A 106 94.71 -28.69 -35.95
CA ARG A 106 93.68 -28.46 -34.94
C ARG A 106 94.26 -28.52 -33.52
N HIS A 107 94.23 -27.38 -32.83
CA HIS A 107 94.79 -27.21 -31.49
C HIS A 107 93.73 -26.74 -30.50
N THR A 108 93.92 -27.06 -29.23
CA THR A 108 93.02 -26.65 -28.15
C THR A 108 93.78 -26.10 -26.95
N ALA A 109 93.22 -25.10 -26.26
CA ALA A 109 93.74 -24.57 -25.00
C ALA A 109 92.58 -24.23 -24.07
N THR A 110 92.74 -24.43 -22.76
CA THR A 110 91.76 -24.00 -21.76
C THR A 110 92.19 -22.67 -21.17
N VAL A 111 91.29 -21.68 -21.16
CA VAL A 111 91.49 -20.34 -20.59
C VAL A 111 90.32 -20.00 -19.68
N THR A 112 90.48 -19.00 -18.81
CA THR A 112 89.35 -18.39 -18.09
C THR A 112 89.12 -17.01 -18.68
N LEU A 113 87.94 -16.78 -19.26
CA LEU A 113 87.55 -15.48 -19.80
C LEU A 113 86.87 -14.64 -18.73
N THR A 114 87.27 -13.39 -18.57
CA THR A 114 86.55 -12.40 -17.75
C THR A 114 85.67 -11.51 -18.62
N PRO A 115 84.62 -10.89 -18.05
CA PRO A 115 83.79 -9.94 -18.77
C PRO A 115 84.61 -8.79 -19.40
N GLY A 116 84.23 -8.36 -20.59
CA GLY A 116 84.93 -7.31 -21.34
C GLY A 116 85.14 -7.71 -22.81
N THR A 117 86.16 -7.16 -23.46
CA THR A 117 86.43 -7.41 -24.88
C THR A 117 87.87 -7.89 -25.06
N TYR A 118 88.07 -9.05 -25.70
CA TYR A 118 89.39 -9.53 -26.10
C TYR A 118 89.66 -9.18 -27.55
N ARG A 119 90.83 -8.62 -27.84
CA ARG A 119 91.33 -8.51 -29.21
C ARG A 119 92.20 -9.72 -29.52
N TYR A 120 92.01 -10.34 -30.67
CA TYR A 120 92.85 -11.43 -31.16
C TYR A 120 93.44 -11.11 -32.54
N PHE A 121 94.61 -11.69 -32.84
CA PHE A 121 95.32 -11.45 -34.10
C PHE A 121 96.34 -12.54 -34.46
N CYS A 122 96.74 -12.56 -35.73
CA CYS A 122 97.79 -13.43 -36.25
C CYS A 122 99.14 -12.70 -36.20
N THR A 123 100.17 -13.38 -35.68
CA THR A 123 101.54 -12.88 -35.50
C THR A 123 102.50 -13.27 -36.64
N ILE A 124 102.04 -14.08 -37.61
CA ILE A 124 102.86 -14.48 -38.76
C ILE A 124 103.21 -13.26 -39.64
N PRO A 125 104.50 -13.06 -40.01
CA PRO A 125 104.90 -11.94 -40.85
C PRO A 125 104.08 -11.85 -42.15
N GLY A 126 103.51 -10.67 -42.43
CA GLY A 126 102.64 -10.44 -43.58
C GLY A 126 101.14 -10.66 -43.35
N HIS A 127 100.74 -11.20 -42.18
CA HIS A 127 99.35 -11.56 -41.86
C HIS A 127 98.66 -10.52 -40.95
N GLY A 128 99.23 -9.30 -40.87
CA GLY A 128 98.86 -8.31 -39.84
C GLY A 128 97.43 -7.79 -39.89
N THR A 129 96.66 -8.07 -40.95
CA THR A 129 95.24 -7.71 -41.04
C THR A 129 94.31 -8.78 -40.47
N MET A 130 94.82 -9.98 -40.17
CA MET A 130 94.06 -11.03 -39.49
C MET A 130 93.90 -10.66 -38.02
N THR A 131 92.86 -9.86 -37.72
CA THR A 131 92.51 -9.45 -36.37
C THR A 131 91.00 -9.53 -36.17
N GLY A 132 90.55 -9.63 -34.94
CA GLY A 132 89.14 -9.53 -34.57
C GLY A 132 88.96 -9.34 -33.07
N GLU A 133 87.70 -9.28 -32.66
CA GLU A 133 87.30 -9.02 -31.28
C GLU A 133 86.31 -10.09 -30.79
N LEU A 134 86.39 -10.41 -29.50
CA LEU A 134 85.47 -11.28 -28.79
C LEU A 134 84.91 -10.51 -27.59
N THR A 135 83.60 -10.30 -27.55
CA THR A 135 82.94 -9.67 -26.40
C THR A 135 82.48 -10.74 -25.41
N VAL A 136 82.94 -10.65 -24.18
CA VAL A 136 82.60 -11.55 -23.08
C VAL A 136 81.62 -10.83 -22.16
N THR A 137 80.41 -11.37 -22.02
CA THR A 137 79.42 -10.83 -21.08
C THR A 137 79.49 -11.57 -19.75
N ASP A 138 79.09 -10.90 -18.67
CA ASP A 138 78.68 -11.60 -17.45
C ASP A 138 77.67 -12.70 -17.82
N GLY A 139 77.83 -13.90 -17.24
CA GLY A 139 76.82 -14.95 -17.37
C GLY A 139 75.47 -14.51 -16.78
N PRO A 140 74.42 -15.37 -16.78
CA PRO A 140 73.22 -15.06 -16.02
C PRO A 140 73.59 -14.82 -14.55
N GLY A 141 73.12 -13.71 -13.98
CA GLY A 141 73.52 -13.21 -12.66
C GLY A 141 73.21 -14.18 -11.51
N ASP A 142 73.74 -13.86 -10.33
CA ASP A 142 73.56 -14.64 -9.10
C ASP A 142 72.06 -14.94 -8.84
N PRO A 143 71.73 -16.14 -8.34
CA PRO A 143 70.35 -16.49 -7.99
C PRO A 143 69.78 -15.50 -6.98
N ASP A 144 68.50 -15.12 -7.12
CA ASP A 144 67.86 -14.24 -6.15
C ASP A 144 67.86 -14.86 -4.76
N THR A 145 68.31 -14.10 -3.78
CA THR A 145 68.29 -14.49 -2.37
C THR A 145 67.53 -13.48 -1.51
N THR A 146 66.94 -12.45 -2.11
CA THR A 146 66.18 -11.42 -1.42
C THR A 146 64.71 -11.83 -1.38
N PRO A 147 64.11 -12.08 -0.20
CA PRO A 147 62.69 -12.38 -0.14
C PRO A 147 61.82 -11.13 -0.35
N PRO A 148 60.54 -11.30 -0.77
CA PRO A 148 59.61 -10.19 -0.86
C PRO A 148 59.37 -9.49 0.47
N THR A 149 58.88 -8.26 0.38
CA THR A 149 58.27 -7.52 1.50
C THR A 149 56.76 -7.50 1.34
N VAL A 150 56.02 -7.59 2.45
CA VAL A 150 54.55 -7.59 2.46
C VAL A 150 54.01 -6.49 3.37
N THR A 151 52.86 -5.91 3.00
CA THR A 151 52.15 -4.92 3.81
C THR A 151 50.65 -5.20 3.76
N GLY A 152 49.98 -5.07 4.91
CA GLY A 152 48.52 -5.20 5.04
C GLY A 152 47.91 -3.88 5.50
N THR A 153 46.78 -3.51 4.90
CA THR A 153 46.01 -2.32 5.27
C THR A 153 44.57 -2.71 5.58
N LEU A 154 43.98 -2.05 6.58
CA LEU A 154 42.60 -2.27 6.99
C LEU A 154 41.70 -1.14 6.49
N SER A 155 40.50 -1.48 6.08
CA SER A 155 39.42 -0.54 5.76
C SER A 155 38.07 -1.05 6.25
N GLY A 156 37.14 -0.11 6.47
CA GLY A 156 35.80 -0.37 7.00
C GLY A 156 35.31 0.81 7.83
N THR A 157 34.03 0.79 8.20
CA THR A 157 33.45 1.77 9.13
C THR A 157 33.91 1.44 10.55
N GLN A 158 34.41 2.41 11.29
CA GLN A 158 34.83 2.23 12.69
C GLN A 158 33.91 3.02 13.63
N ASP A 159 33.70 2.47 14.82
CA ASP A 159 33.05 3.18 15.93
C ASP A 159 34.04 4.14 16.64
N PRO A 160 33.61 4.93 17.65
CA PRO A 160 34.50 5.81 18.39
C PRO A 160 35.61 5.11 19.20
N ALA A 161 35.50 3.80 19.45
CA ALA A 161 36.53 3.00 20.11
C ALA A 161 37.60 2.50 19.11
N GLY A 162 37.31 2.57 17.81
CA GLY A 162 38.18 2.11 16.72
C GLY A 162 37.86 0.68 16.26
N ASP A 163 36.79 0.07 16.75
CA ASP A 163 36.35 -1.27 16.35
C ASP A 163 35.57 -1.18 15.02
N TYR A 164 35.73 -2.18 14.15
CA TYR A 164 35.07 -2.20 12.85
C TYR A 164 33.62 -2.65 12.97
N VAL A 165 32.69 -1.83 12.48
CA VAL A 165 31.25 -2.08 12.59
C VAL A 165 30.77 -2.94 11.43
N GLY A 166 30.30 -4.16 11.75
CA GLY A 166 29.76 -5.13 10.80
C GLY A 166 30.79 -5.87 9.95
N SER A 167 31.86 -5.20 9.49
CA SER A 167 33.00 -5.88 8.87
C SER A 167 34.27 -5.04 8.77
N ALA A 168 35.41 -5.72 8.69
CA ALA A 168 36.70 -5.15 8.31
C ALA A 168 37.23 -5.82 7.03
N THR A 169 37.89 -5.05 6.18
CA THR A 169 38.51 -5.55 4.94
C THR A 169 40.03 -5.36 4.98
N VAL A 170 40.78 -6.46 4.78
CA VAL A 170 42.24 -6.48 4.70
C VAL A 170 42.68 -6.50 3.25
N THR A 171 43.46 -5.49 2.85
CA THR A 171 44.13 -5.45 1.55
C THR A 171 45.63 -5.68 1.74
N VAL A 172 46.17 -6.71 1.08
CA VAL A 172 47.58 -7.08 1.14
C VAL A 172 48.29 -6.69 -0.16
N THR A 173 49.48 -6.10 -0.02
CA THR A 173 50.40 -5.81 -1.13
C THR A 173 51.76 -6.45 -0.85
N ALA A 174 52.49 -6.77 -1.92
CA ALA A 174 53.83 -7.31 -1.84
C ALA A 174 54.74 -6.68 -2.90
N ALA A 175 56.02 -6.52 -2.57
CA ALA A 175 57.04 -5.99 -3.47
C ALA A 175 58.36 -6.76 -3.31
N ASP A 176 59.04 -6.98 -4.43
CA ASP A 176 60.28 -7.75 -4.54
C ASP A 176 61.15 -7.17 -5.68
N ASN A 177 62.47 -7.36 -5.62
CA ASN A 177 63.42 -6.85 -6.61
C ASN A 177 63.37 -7.59 -7.96
N GLN A 178 62.92 -8.84 -7.99
CA GLN A 178 62.77 -9.63 -9.23
C GLN A 178 61.35 -10.20 -9.43
N GLY A 179 60.43 -9.88 -8.53
CA GLY A 179 58.99 -10.01 -8.74
C GLY A 179 58.34 -11.05 -7.85
N VAL A 180 57.06 -10.83 -7.54
CA VAL A 180 56.27 -11.67 -6.64
C VAL A 180 55.53 -12.75 -7.42
N ALA A 181 55.72 -14.02 -7.07
CA ALA A 181 55.01 -15.15 -7.65
C ALA A 181 53.61 -15.36 -7.06
N GLY A 182 53.43 -15.05 -5.77
CA GLY A 182 52.13 -15.17 -5.12
C GLY A 182 52.11 -14.63 -3.70
N ILE A 183 50.91 -14.31 -3.22
CA ILE A 183 50.62 -13.92 -1.84
C ILE A 183 49.66 -14.96 -1.27
N GLU A 184 49.84 -15.32 -0.01
CA GLU A 184 48.92 -16.15 0.76
C GLU A 184 48.61 -15.50 2.11
N TYR A 185 47.42 -15.77 2.64
CA TYR A 185 46.96 -15.23 3.92
C TYR A 185 46.27 -16.32 4.74
N GLN A 186 46.17 -16.11 6.05
CA GLN A 186 45.35 -16.91 6.95
C GLN A 186 44.60 -15.99 7.91
N VAL A 187 43.36 -16.37 8.25
CA VAL A 187 42.53 -15.69 9.25
C VAL A 187 42.53 -16.55 10.52
N ASP A 188 42.83 -15.95 11.66
CA ASP A 188 42.77 -16.56 12.99
C ASP A 188 43.51 -17.90 13.12
N ASP A 189 44.72 -17.97 12.56
CA ASP A 189 45.63 -19.13 12.64
C ASP A 189 45.03 -20.46 12.12
N THR A 190 44.09 -20.39 11.19
CA THR A 190 43.40 -21.57 10.66
C THR A 190 44.20 -22.27 9.54
N SER A 191 44.33 -21.64 8.38
CA SER A 191 45.05 -22.19 7.23
C SER A 191 45.43 -21.12 6.19
N TRP A 192 46.62 -21.28 5.59
CA TRP A 192 47.10 -20.44 4.49
C TRP A 192 46.30 -20.66 3.21
N THR A 193 45.83 -19.56 2.63
CA THR A 193 44.98 -19.49 1.43
C THR A 193 45.57 -18.50 0.43
N PRO A 194 45.57 -18.79 -0.89
CA PRO A 194 46.02 -17.82 -1.89
C PRO A 194 45.23 -16.50 -1.81
N TYR A 195 45.93 -15.37 -1.83
CA TYR A 195 45.35 -14.05 -1.86
C TYR A 195 45.13 -13.60 -3.31
N SER A 196 43.87 -13.55 -3.74
CA SER A 196 43.47 -13.07 -5.08
C SER A 196 42.61 -11.80 -5.03
N ALA A 197 42.10 -11.44 -3.86
CA ALA A 197 41.24 -10.28 -3.60
C ALA A 197 41.32 -9.89 -2.12
N PRO A 198 40.93 -8.65 -1.74
CA PRO A 198 40.83 -8.24 -0.35
C PRO A 198 39.99 -9.21 0.50
N VAL A 199 40.39 -9.39 1.76
CA VAL A 199 39.78 -10.35 2.70
C VAL A 199 38.81 -9.60 3.60
N THR A 200 37.52 -9.91 3.52
CA THR A 200 36.50 -9.30 4.39
C THR A 200 36.14 -10.26 5.53
N VAL A 201 36.21 -9.76 6.77
CA VAL A 201 35.82 -10.49 7.99
C VAL A 201 34.59 -9.82 8.59
N THR A 202 33.51 -10.58 8.76
CA THR A 202 32.18 -10.09 9.22
C THR A 202 31.76 -10.65 10.57
N ALA A 203 32.43 -11.69 11.06
CA ALA A 203 32.12 -12.29 12.35
C ALA A 203 32.50 -11.30 13.46
N PRO A 204 31.66 -11.09 14.50
CA PRO A 204 32.06 -10.27 15.64
C PRO A 204 33.15 -10.95 16.49
N GLY A 205 34.11 -10.17 16.98
CA GLY A 205 35.22 -10.61 17.83
C GLY A 205 36.56 -10.00 17.43
N ASP A 206 37.61 -10.39 18.16
CA ASP A 206 39.00 -10.07 17.83
C ASP A 206 39.50 -10.99 16.72
N HIS A 207 40.12 -10.42 15.69
CA HIS A 207 40.62 -11.13 14.53
C HIS A 207 42.08 -10.77 14.22
N SER A 208 42.78 -11.75 13.64
CA SER A 208 44.13 -11.56 13.11
C SER A 208 44.21 -12.12 11.70
N VAL A 209 44.64 -11.28 10.75
CA VAL A 209 44.98 -11.72 9.40
C VAL A 209 46.48 -11.67 9.22
N GLN A 210 47.07 -12.84 9.01
CA GLN A 210 48.49 -13.00 8.69
C GLN A 210 48.66 -13.22 7.19
N PHE A 211 49.75 -12.70 6.62
CA PHE A 211 50.02 -12.78 5.18
C PHE A 211 51.52 -12.93 4.91
N ARG A 212 51.87 -13.63 3.84
CA ARG A 212 53.24 -13.77 3.33
C ARG A 212 53.23 -13.85 1.80
N ALA A 213 54.38 -13.58 1.18
CA ALA A 213 54.55 -13.66 -0.26
C ALA A 213 55.78 -14.48 -0.64
N THR A 214 55.73 -15.09 -1.82
CA THR A 214 56.83 -15.86 -2.40
C THR A 214 57.25 -15.20 -3.71
N ASP A 215 58.55 -15.02 -3.95
CA ASP A 215 59.07 -14.49 -5.22
C ASP A 215 59.13 -15.57 -6.33
N THR A 216 59.62 -15.18 -7.51
CA THR A 216 59.79 -16.11 -8.64
C THR A 216 60.95 -17.11 -8.49
N SER A 217 61.85 -16.88 -7.53
CA SER A 217 63.00 -17.75 -7.21
C SER A 217 62.73 -18.69 -6.03
N GLY A 218 61.57 -18.58 -5.37
CA GLY A 218 61.14 -19.39 -4.24
C GLY A 218 61.45 -18.82 -2.86
N ASN A 219 61.96 -17.58 -2.74
CA ASN A 219 62.18 -16.93 -1.46
C ASN A 219 60.84 -16.48 -0.86
N VAL A 220 60.63 -16.75 0.43
CA VAL A 220 59.39 -16.45 1.15
C VAL A 220 59.61 -15.28 2.12
N SER A 221 58.71 -14.30 2.09
CA SER A 221 58.76 -13.13 2.98
C SER A 221 58.64 -13.53 4.46
N ALA A 222 59.08 -12.65 5.35
CA ALA A 222 58.58 -12.68 6.72
C ALA A 222 57.04 -12.55 6.74
N THR A 223 56.39 -13.19 7.71
CA THR A 223 54.94 -13.08 7.88
C THR A 223 54.57 -11.69 8.41
N GLY A 224 53.73 -10.97 7.66
CA GLY A 224 53.05 -9.77 8.13
C GLY A 224 51.74 -10.14 8.84
N SER A 225 51.25 -9.25 9.70
CA SER A 225 49.99 -9.42 10.43
C SER A 225 49.29 -8.09 10.65
N VAL A 226 47.96 -8.09 10.57
CA VAL A 226 47.08 -7.04 11.09
C VAL A 226 46.11 -7.64 12.09
N GLN A 227 45.81 -6.91 13.15
CA GLN A 227 44.86 -7.28 14.20
C GLN A 227 43.76 -6.21 14.28
N PHE A 228 42.52 -6.64 14.47
CA PHE A 228 41.36 -5.75 14.54
C PHE A 228 40.19 -6.44 15.25
N THR A 229 39.28 -5.64 15.81
CA THR A 229 38.01 -6.11 16.37
C THR A 229 36.89 -5.84 15.36
N VAL A 230 35.97 -6.78 15.22
CA VAL A 230 34.68 -6.56 14.55
C VAL A 230 33.59 -6.57 15.62
N VAL A 231 32.75 -5.53 15.64
CA VAL A 231 31.55 -5.49 16.47
C VAL A 231 30.33 -5.67 15.58
N ALA A 232 29.28 -6.28 16.13
CA ALA A 232 28.00 -6.30 15.44
C ALA A 232 27.56 -4.85 15.20
N PRO A 233 26.94 -4.53 14.05
CA PRO A 233 26.23 -3.27 13.95
C PRO A 233 25.22 -3.24 15.10
N GLU A 234 25.22 -2.15 15.88
CA GLU A 234 24.10 -1.86 16.76
C GLU A 234 22.83 -1.94 15.89
N PRO A 235 21.75 -2.61 16.36
CA PRO A 235 20.48 -2.47 15.66
C PRO A 235 20.21 -0.97 15.58
N ASP A 236 19.95 -0.45 14.37
CA ASP A 236 19.65 0.96 14.19
C ASP A 236 18.64 1.35 15.29
N GLU A 237 19.03 2.26 16.19
CA GLU A 237 18.08 2.78 17.17
C GLU A 237 16.90 3.29 16.35
N ASP A 238 15.71 2.77 16.62
CA ASP A 238 14.52 3.24 15.94
C ASP A 238 14.36 4.73 16.28
N VAL A 239 14.50 5.55 15.25
CA VAL A 239 14.34 7.00 15.30
C VAL A 239 13.10 7.47 14.54
N THR A 240 12.28 6.53 14.05
CA THR A 240 11.08 6.80 13.27
C THR A 240 9.88 6.90 14.20
N PRO A 241 9.23 8.06 14.32
CA PRO A 241 8.04 8.15 15.17
C PRO A 241 6.85 7.36 14.62
N PRO A 242 5.96 6.85 15.49
CA PRO A 242 4.76 6.14 15.07
C PRO A 242 3.79 7.06 14.31
N VAL A 243 2.94 6.46 13.48
CA VAL A 243 1.85 7.17 12.79
C VAL A 243 0.55 6.99 13.58
N ALA A 244 0.00 8.09 14.11
CA ALA A 244 -1.26 8.10 14.85
C ALA A 244 -2.46 8.44 13.95
N GLY A 245 -3.63 7.88 14.26
CA GLY A 245 -4.88 8.12 13.53
C GLY A 245 -6.12 8.06 14.44
N ILE A 246 -7.23 8.57 13.91
CA ILE A 246 -8.53 8.66 14.58
C ILE A 246 -9.68 8.34 13.63
N ALA A 247 -10.69 7.63 14.16
CA ALA A 247 -11.98 7.45 13.53
C ALA A 247 -13.09 7.97 14.46
N LEU A 248 -13.96 8.85 13.94
CA LEU A 248 -15.08 9.42 14.67
C LEU A 248 -16.40 8.82 14.15
N ALA A 249 -17.19 8.21 15.03
CA ALA A 249 -18.48 7.60 14.73
C ALA A 249 -19.64 8.26 15.48
N GLY A 250 -20.79 8.36 14.83
CA GLY A 250 -22.03 8.96 15.35
C GLY A 250 -22.97 9.36 14.21
N ASP A 251 -24.25 9.56 14.53
CA ASP A 251 -25.25 10.03 13.57
C ASP A 251 -25.01 11.50 13.22
N ARG A 252 -25.30 11.92 11.98
CA ARG A 252 -25.04 13.27 11.51
C ARG A 252 -26.25 13.91 10.85
N ASP A 253 -26.38 15.22 11.01
CA ASP A 253 -27.37 16.03 10.28
C ASP A 253 -26.90 16.33 8.84
N GLY A 254 -27.76 16.99 8.05
CA GLY A 254 -27.44 17.38 6.67
C GLY A 254 -26.33 18.46 6.56
N ALA A 255 -25.95 19.11 7.65
CA ALA A 255 -24.84 20.06 7.73
C ALA A 255 -23.53 19.38 8.15
N GLY A 256 -23.57 18.09 8.50
CA GLY A 256 -22.42 17.30 8.95
C GLY A 256 -22.14 17.40 10.45
N ASN A 257 -22.97 18.06 11.26
CA ASN A 257 -22.84 18.03 12.72
C ASN A 257 -23.29 16.68 13.26
N TYR A 258 -22.70 16.24 14.37
CA TYR A 258 -23.14 15.02 15.04
C TYR A 258 -24.41 15.27 15.86
N ILE A 259 -25.36 14.34 15.77
CA ILE A 259 -26.61 14.36 16.52
C ILE A 259 -26.43 13.44 17.72
N GLY A 260 -26.26 14.03 18.91
CA GLY A 260 -25.95 13.27 20.13
C GLY A 260 -24.49 12.78 20.21
N PRO A 261 -24.21 11.71 20.97
CA PRO A 261 -22.84 11.34 21.34
C PRO A 261 -21.96 10.89 20.16
N VAL A 262 -20.68 11.29 20.22
CA VAL A 262 -19.63 10.89 19.27
C VAL A 262 -18.68 9.91 19.94
N THR A 263 -18.37 8.81 19.26
CA THR A 263 -17.36 7.84 19.68
C THR A 263 -16.09 8.02 18.88
N ALA A 264 -15.00 8.40 19.53
CA ALA A 264 -13.67 8.49 18.95
C ALA A 264 -12.87 7.21 19.22
N THR A 265 -12.38 6.57 18.16
CA THR A 265 -11.49 5.41 18.21
C THR A 265 -10.12 5.81 17.70
N LEU A 266 -9.09 5.66 18.53
CA LEU A 266 -7.71 5.98 18.17
C LEU A 266 -6.93 4.72 17.79
N SER A 267 -5.98 4.89 16.87
CA SER A 267 -5.09 3.84 16.39
C SER A 267 -3.70 4.41 16.15
N ALA A 268 -2.68 3.55 16.19
CA ALA A 268 -1.35 3.90 15.74
C ALA A 268 -0.65 2.69 15.12
N THR A 269 0.31 2.95 14.24
CA THR A 269 1.18 1.95 13.63
C THR A 269 2.62 2.41 13.68
N ASP A 270 3.52 1.46 13.90
CA ASP A 270 4.96 1.65 13.88
C ASP A 270 5.60 0.37 13.34
N ASP A 271 6.48 0.50 12.36
CA ASP A 271 7.03 -0.65 11.61
C ASP A 271 8.33 -1.20 12.22
N ASP A 272 9.01 -0.42 13.07
CA ASP A 272 10.34 -0.72 13.58
C ASP A 272 10.27 -1.24 15.03
N SER A 273 10.03 -0.37 16.03
CA SER A 273 9.97 -0.77 17.44
C SER A 273 8.56 -1.11 17.93
N GLY A 274 7.52 -0.78 17.17
CA GLY A 274 6.13 -1.02 17.51
C GLY A 274 5.56 0.03 18.49
N VAL A 275 4.24 0.16 18.52
CA VAL A 275 3.56 1.18 19.35
C VAL A 275 3.60 0.82 20.84
N ALA A 276 4.05 1.75 21.67
CA ALA A 276 4.01 1.64 23.13
C ALA A 276 2.74 2.23 23.73
N THR A 277 2.39 3.47 23.39
CA THR A 277 1.21 4.16 23.96
C THR A 277 0.50 5.04 22.94
N ILE A 278 -0.79 5.25 23.14
CA ILE A 278 -1.59 6.28 22.47
C ILE A 278 -2.16 7.16 23.57
N GLU A 279 -2.09 8.48 23.42
CA GLU A 279 -2.66 9.44 24.35
C GLU A 279 -3.58 10.41 23.63
N TYR A 280 -4.56 10.96 24.36
CA TYR A 280 -5.46 11.97 23.85
C TYR A 280 -5.74 13.08 24.86
N GLN A 281 -6.13 14.24 24.35
CA GLN A 281 -6.60 15.38 25.12
C GLN A 281 -7.89 15.88 24.47
N LEU A 282 -8.96 15.95 25.27
CA LEU A 282 -10.25 16.51 24.86
C LEU A 282 -10.39 17.94 25.41
N ASP A 283 -10.73 18.89 24.54
CA ASP A 283 -11.09 20.28 24.86
C ASP A 283 -10.06 21.00 25.75
N GLY A 284 -8.76 20.76 25.50
CA GLY A 284 -7.67 21.37 26.25
C GLY A 284 -7.47 20.80 27.67
N GLY A 285 -8.06 19.65 27.98
CA GLY A 285 -7.89 18.93 29.25
C GLY A 285 -6.48 18.34 29.47
N THR A 286 -6.37 17.33 30.32
CA THR A 286 -5.09 16.62 30.51
C THR A 286 -4.91 15.51 29.47
N TRP A 287 -3.68 15.31 29.00
CA TRP A 287 -3.32 14.13 28.23
C TRP A 287 -3.64 12.86 29.02
N THR A 288 -4.37 11.94 28.39
CA THR A 288 -4.89 10.72 28.98
C THR A 288 -4.52 9.55 28.08
N ILE A 289 -4.04 8.45 28.67
CA ILE A 289 -3.73 7.23 27.93
C ILE A 289 -5.03 6.63 27.35
N TYR A 290 -5.00 6.33 26.06
CA TYR A 290 -6.10 5.71 25.35
C TYR A 290 -6.09 4.19 25.57
N THR A 291 -7.11 3.70 26.27
CA THR A 291 -7.32 2.26 26.51
C THR A 291 -8.62 1.74 25.90
N THR A 292 -9.60 2.63 25.71
CA THR A 292 -10.93 2.33 25.18
C THR A 292 -11.45 3.53 24.40
N PRO A 293 -12.39 3.34 23.46
CA PRO A 293 -13.00 4.43 22.72
C PRO A 293 -13.51 5.56 23.63
N VAL A 294 -13.31 6.81 23.19
CA VAL A 294 -13.68 8.02 23.94
C VAL A 294 -15.07 8.45 23.49
N VAL A 295 -16.02 8.53 24.41
CA VAL A 295 -17.39 8.98 24.13
C VAL A 295 -17.56 10.43 24.57
N VAL A 296 -17.88 11.31 23.63
CA VAL A 296 -18.15 12.73 23.87
C VAL A 296 -19.63 12.98 23.67
N SER A 297 -20.30 13.50 24.69
CA SER A 297 -21.77 13.68 24.69
C SER A 297 -22.23 15.12 24.95
N GLY A 298 -21.30 16.02 25.29
CA GLY A 298 -21.63 17.43 25.46
C GLY A 298 -22.05 18.04 24.13
N VAL A 299 -23.03 18.95 24.15
CA VAL A 299 -23.38 19.77 22.99
C VAL A 299 -22.37 20.89 22.82
N GLY A 300 -22.00 21.18 21.58
CA GLY A 300 -21.04 22.23 21.24
C GLY A 300 -19.90 21.73 20.35
N THR A 301 -18.92 22.61 20.11
CA THR A 301 -17.72 22.27 19.36
C THR A 301 -16.69 21.64 20.29
N HIS A 302 -16.17 20.50 19.87
CA HIS A 302 -15.15 19.74 20.56
C HIS A 302 -13.88 19.65 19.73
N MET A 303 -12.75 19.59 20.42
CA MET A 303 -11.43 19.44 19.85
C MET A 303 -10.70 18.31 20.55
N LEU A 304 -10.35 17.28 19.78
CA LEU A 304 -9.65 16.10 20.27
C LEU A 304 -8.25 16.06 19.65
N HIS A 305 -7.25 16.24 20.51
CA HIS A 305 -5.84 16.06 20.19
C HIS A 305 -5.42 14.63 20.52
N HIS A 306 -4.58 14.04 19.69
CA HIS A 306 -4.03 12.71 19.92
C HIS A 306 -2.59 12.58 19.42
N ARG A 307 -1.83 11.69 20.05
CA ARG A 307 -0.47 11.32 19.67
C ARG A 307 -0.16 9.90 20.11
N ALA A 308 0.89 9.31 19.57
CA ALA A 308 1.38 8.00 19.96
C ALA A 308 2.89 8.03 20.26
N SER A 309 3.34 7.08 21.07
CA SER A 309 4.77 6.81 21.28
C SER A 309 5.08 5.34 20.94
N ASP A 310 6.28 5.07 20.47
CA ASP A 310 6.79 3.72 20.21
C ASP A 310 7.61 3.16 21.39
N ASN A 311 8.16 1.96 21.24
CA ASN A 311 8.98 1.31 22.26
C ASN A 311 10.43 1.84 22.33
N ALA A 312 10.89 2.58 21.32
CA ALA A 312 12.17 3.29 21.30
C ALA A 312 12.09 4.69 21.95
N GLY A 313 10.88 5.18 22.22
CA GLY A 313 10.61 6.45 22.87
C GLY A 313 10.37 7.62 21.91
N ASN A 314 10.25 7.38 20.60
CA ASN A 314 9.86 8.43 19.67
C ASN A 314 8.37 8.73 19.82
N VAL A 315 7.98 9.99 19.56
CA VAL A 315 6.61 10.48 19.72
C VAL A 315 6.12 11.05 18.40
N SER A 316 4.94 10.61 17.95
CA SER A 316 4.31 11.11 16.74
C SER A 316 4.08 12.63 16.80
N ALA A 317 3.97 13.26 15.64
CA ALA A 317 3.38 14.60 15.59
C ALA A 317 1.99 14.57 16.23
N GLU A 318 1.66 15.64 16.97
CA GLU A 318 0.33 15.82 17.52
C GLU A 318 -0.67 16.01 16.39
N GLN A 319 -1.75 15.22 16.41
CA GLN A 319 -2.84 15.30 15.45
C GLN A 319 -4.08 15.84 16.14
N MET A 320 -4.93 16.55 15.39
CA MET A 320 -6.15 17.15 15.93
C MET A 320 -7.36 16.83 15.06
N SER A 321 -8.52 16.67 15.69
CA SER A 321 -9.82 16.59 15.02
C SER A 321 -10.82 17.48 15.74
N HIS A 322 -11.58 18.26 14.98
CA HIS A 322 -12.68 19.05 15.51
C HIS A 322 -14.01 18.49 15.02
N PHE A 323 -15.03 18.54 15.88
CA PHE A 323 -16.38 18.15 15.53
C PHE A 323 -17.39 18.92 16.39
N THR A 324 -18.61 19.08 15.89
CA THR A 324 -19.70 19.73 16.62
C THR A 324 -20.78 18.71 16.94
N ILE A 325 -21.23 18.69 18.19
CA ILE A 325 -22.40 17.93 18.64
C ILE A 325 -23.56 18.91 18.80
N VAL A 326 -24.71 18.56 18.24
CA VAL A 326 -25.98 19.26 18.40
C VAL A 326 -26.99 18.38 19.13
N ASP A 327 -27.96 19.01 19.78
CA ASP A 327 -29.08 18.27 20.36
C ASP A 327 -29.86 17.53 19.26
N PRO A 328 -30.36 16.32 19.56
CA PRO A 328 -31.33 15.68 18.69
C PRO A 328 -32.58 16.57 18.54
N PRO A 329 -33.22 16.58 17.36
CA PRO A 329 -34.50 17.25 17.21
C PRO A 329 -35.47 16.71 18.26
N VAL A 330 -36.20 17.60 18.91
CA VAL A 330 -37.26 17.20 19.84
C VAL A 330 -38.42 16.68 18.99
N GLU A 331 -38.63 15.37 19.02
CA GLU A 331 -39.80 14.75 18.41
C GLU A 331 -41.07 15.21 19.14
N ASP A 332 -42.10 15.60 18.38
CA ASP A 332 -43.40 15.89 18.98
C ASP A 332 -44.03 14.59 19.47
N THR A 333 -44.45 14.60 20.73
CA THR A 333 -45.09 13.45 21.39
C THR A 333 -46.48 13.80 21.92
N THR A 334 -46.97 15.01 21.63
CA THR A 334 -48.25 15.50 22.11
C THR A 334 -49.32 15.22 21.06
N PRO A 335 -50.37 14.43 21.38
CA PRO A 335 -51.47 14.25 20.45
C PRO A 335 -52.32 15.53 20.27
N PRO A 336 -52.98 15.71 19.11
CA PRO A 336 -53.86 16.85 18.87
C PRO A 336 -55.00 16.99 19.88
N VAL A 337 -55.44 18.23 20.11
CA VAL A 337 -56.72 18.52 20.77
C VAL A 337 -57.82 18.55 19.71
N VAL A 338 -58.79 17.63 19.80
CA VAL A 338 -59.94 17.54 18.88
C VAL A 338 -61.24 17.91 19.59
N THR A 339 -62.12 18.61 18.91
CA THR A 339 -63.45 19.02 19.41
C THR A 339 -64.49 18.94 18.30
N ALA A 340 -65.76 18.82 18.67
CA ALA A 340 -66.88 18.85 17.73
C ALA A 340 -67.99 19.80 18.19
N ALA A 341 -68.56 20.53 17.23
CA ALA A 341 -69.73 21.38 17.43
C ALA A 341 -70.89 20.84 16.59
N VAL A 342 -72.07 20.73 17.20
CA VAL A 342 -73.29 20.32 16.50
C VAL A 342 -74.21 21.54 16.36
N THR A 343 -74.65 21.83 15.14
CA THR A 343 -75.47 23.01 14.81
C THR A 343 -76.73 22.61 14.02
N GLY A 344 -77.75 23.47 14.04
CA GLY A 344 -79.06 23.23 13.41
C GLY A 344 -80.20 23.83 14.24
N THR A 345 -81.40 23.91 13.65
CA THR A 345 -82.62 24.35 14.34
C THR A 345 -83.01 23.30 15.38
N ARG A 346 -83.35 23.72 16.61
CA ARG A 346 -83.77 22.82 17.69
C ARG A 346 -85.21 23.10 18.11
N ASN A 347 -85.94 22.05 18.47
CA ASN A 347 -87.23 22.16 19.14
C ASN A 347 -87.06 22.46 20.66
N PRO A 348 -88.14 22.74 21.41
CA PRO A 348 -88.06 23.00 22.86
C PRO A 348 -87.46 21.85 23.68
N GLU A 349 -87.55 20.61 23.19
CA GLU A 349 -86.97 19.42 23.81
C GLU A 349 -85.47 19.27 23.50
N GLY A 350 -84.89 20.15 22.70
CA GLY A 350 -83.47 20.18 22.35
C GLY A 350 -83.07 19.27 21.19
N ALA A 351 -84.01 18.58 20.54
CA ALA A 351 -83.76 17.78 19.35
C ALA A 351 -83.62 18.67 18.10
N TYR A 352 -82.73 18.28 17.19
CA TYR A 352 -82.52 18.96 15.92
C TYR A 352 -83.65 18.63 14.95
N VAL A 353 -84.23 19.66 14.35
CA VAL A 353 -85.39 19.56 13.46
C VAL A 353 -84.90 19.50 12.02
N GLY A 354 -85.27 18.43 11.31
CA GLY A 354 -84.90 18.17 9.91
C GLY A 354 -83.43 17.78 9.70
N THR A 355 -82.48 18.46 10.35
CA THR A 355 -81.04 18.19 10.17
C THR A 355 -80.19 18.67 11.35
N ALA A 356 -79.17 17.87 11.70
CA ALA A 356 -78.04 18.29 12.53
C ALA A 356 -76.76 18.31 11.68
N THR A 357 -75.95 19.36 11.85
CA THR A 357 -74.64 19.49 11.19
C THR A 357 -73.52 19.41 12.22
N VAL A 358 -72.65 18.41 12.09
CA VAL A 358 -71.47 18.23 12.96
C VAL A 358 -70.23 18.77 12.27
N THR A 359 -69.58 19.73 12.92
CA THR A 359 -68.29 20.28 12.51
C THR A 359 -67.22 19.85 13.50
N VAL A 360 -66.17 19.19 13.01
CA VAL A 360 -65.02 18.76 13.81
C VAL A 360 -63.83 19.69 13.56
N THR A 361 -63.14 20.07 14.62
CA THR A 361 -61.94 20.90 14.60
C THR A 361 -60.84 20.27 15.44
N ALA A 362 -59.60 20.32 14.97
CA ALA A 362 -58.45 19.86 15.71
C ALA A 362 -57.33 20.91 15.66
N THR A 363 -56.57 21.01 16.75
CA THR A 363 -55.41 21.90 16.86
C THR A 363 -54.27 21.15 17.51
N ASP A 364 -53.05 21.40 17.01
CA ASP A 364 -51.82 20.79 17.49
C ASP A 364 -50.64 21.72 17.15
N ASP A 365 -49.63 21.80 18.02
CA ASP A 365 -48.46 22.65 17.81
C ASP A 365 -47.54 22.11 16.71
N GLY A 366 -47.43 20.78 16.56
CA GLY A 366 -46.78 20.08 15.45
C GLY A 366 -47.64 19.97 14.18
N GLY A 367 -48.87 20.50 14.23
CA GLY A 367 -49.81 20.54 13.13
C GLY A 367 -50.62 19.25 12.96
N VAL A 368 -51.86 19.38 12.48
CA VAL A 368 -52.78 18.25 12.31
C VAL A 368 -52.63 17.64 10.92
N ALA A 369 -52.38 16.33 10.84
CA ALA A 369 -52.31 15.59 9.57
C ALA A 369 -53.69 15.12 9.11
N THR A 370 -54.48 14.49 10.00
CA THR A 370 -55.78 13.92 9.65
C THR A 370 -56.81 14.11 10.75
N ILE A 371 -58.08 14.19 10.35
CA ILE A 371 -59.25 14.11 11.23
C ILE A 371 -60.11 12.97 10.71
N GLU A 372 -60.58 12.10 11.60
CA GLU A 372 -61.48 11.00 11.26
C GLU A 372 -62.75 11.07 12.10
N THR A 373 -63.87 10.63 11.51
CA THR A 373 -65.17 10.56 12.15
C THR A 373 -65.80 9.18 11.98
N GLN A 374 -66.64 8.81 12.94
CA GLN A 374 -67.38 7.55 12.98
C GLN A 374 -68.84 7.89 13.33
N LEU A 375 -69.77 7.56 12.44
CA LEU A 375 -71.21 7.74 12.70
C LEU A 375 -71.80 6.43 13.24
N ASP A 376 -72.51 6.52 14.36
CA ASP A 376 -73.32 5.45 14.98
C ASP A 376 -72.57 4.12 15.16
N GLY A 377 -71.29 4.20 15.53
CA GLY A 377 -70.44 3.03 15.75
C GLY A 377 -69.99 2.30 14.46
N GLY A 378 -70.16 2.93 13.28
CA GLY A 378 -69.70 2.41 11.99
C GLY A 378 -68.17 2.40 11.82
N GLY A 379 -67.66 2.44 10.58
CA GLY A 379 -66.22 2.58 10.34
C GLY A 379 -65.71 4.00 10.57
N TRP A 380 -64.43 4.15 10.95
CA TRP A 380 -63.75 5.44 10.92
C TRP A 380 -63.55 5.88 9.47
N THR A 381 -63.90 7.13 9.17
CA THR A 381 -63.83 7.73 7.84
C THR A 381 -63.16 9.10 7.90
N PRO A 382 -62.36 9.49 6.89
CA PRO A 382 -61.74 10.82 6.86
C PRO A 382 -62.78 11.94 6.88
N TYR A 383 -62.60 12.91 7.77
CA TYR A 383 -63.44 14.09 7.85
C TYR A 383 -62.93 15.16 6.87
N THR A 384 -63.67 15.37 5.79
CA THR A 384 -63.32 16.33 4.72
C THR A 384 -64.29 17.51 4.64
N ALA A 385 -65.49 17.38 5.22
CA ALA A 385 -66.51 18.41 5.29
C ALA A 385 -67.47 18.15 6.47
N PRO A 386 -68.20 19.18 6.96
CA PRO A 386 -69.20 19.01 8.00
C PRO A 386 -70.23 17.92 7.69
N LEU A 387 -70.49 17.06 8.66
CA LEU A 387 -71.42 15.93 8.51
C LEU A 387 -72.86 16.42 8.66
N ARG A 388 -73.68 16.23 7.63
CA ARG A 388 -75.11 16.56 7.67
C ARG A 388 -75.93 15.29 7.89
N ILE A 389 -76.61 15.24 9.02
CA ILE A 389 -77.40 14.08 9.44
C ILE A 389 -78.86 14.49 9.44
N THR A 390 -79.65 13.86 8.58
CA THR A 390 -81.07 14.17 8.34
C THR A 390 -82.00 13.02 8.71
N ALA A 391 -81.45 11.83 8.92
CA ALA A 391 -82.22 10.69 9.38
C ALA A 391 -82.77 10.98 10.79
N PRO A 392 -84.07 10.79 11.05
CA PRO A 392 -84.60 10.90 12.40
C PRO A 392 -84.06 9.78 13.30
N GLY A 393 -83.70 10.12 14.54
CA GLY A 393 -83.15 9.17 15.50
C GLY A 393 -82.13 9.78 16.45
N VAL A 394 -81.63 8.95 17.37
CA VAL A 394 -80.47 9.28 18.20
C VAL A 394 -79.21 8.91 17.43
N HIS A 395 -78.29 9.86 17.31
CA HIS A 395 -77.03 9.69 16.63
C HIS A 395 -75.85 9.95 17.57
N ALA A 396 -74.76 9.23 17.35
CA ALA A 396 -73.48 9.46 17.98
C ALA A 396 -72.40 9.62 16.92
N VAL A 397 -71.65 10.72 16.99
CA VAL A 397 -70.48 10.95 16.14
C VAL A 397 -69.24 10.82 16.99
N GLY A 398 -68.46 9.77 16.75
CA GLY A 398 -67.09 9.63 17.22
C GLY A 398 -66.14 10.46 16.37
N PHE A 399 -65.12 11.07 16.96
CA PHE A 399 -64.11 11.87 16.27
C PHE A 399 -62.73 11.72 16.92
N ARG A 400 -61.68 11.71 16.09
CA ARG A 400 -60.27 11.70 16.52
C ARG A 400 -59.40 12.43 15.48
N ALA A 401 -58.21 12.83 15.87
CA ALA A 401 -57.23 13.47 14.99
C ALA A 401 -55.83 12.92 15.23
N THR A 402 -55.00 12.96 14.19
CA THR A 402 -53.58 12.56 14.22
C THR A 402 -52.74 13.73 13.73
N ASP A 403 -51.65 14.03 14.44
CA ASP A 403 -50.70 15.09 14.05
C ASP A 403 -49.75 14.63 12.91
N THR A 404 -48.82 15.49 12.51
CA THR A 404 -47.82 15.16 11.49
C THR A 404 -46.72 14.19 11.96
N SER A 405 -46.53 14.05 13.27
CA SER A 405 -45.57 13.14 13.93
C SER A 405 -46.16 11.74 14.20
N GLY A 406 -47.45 11.53 13.91
CA GLY A 406 -48.16 10.27 14.09
C GLY A 406 -48.87 10.09 15.45
N ASN A 407 -48.83 11.09 16.34
CA ASN A 407 -49.55 11.03 17.61
C ASN A 407 -51.05 11.16 17.38
N THR A 408 -51.83 10.21 17.89
CA THR A 408 -53.29 10.17 17.69
C THR A 408 -54.02 10.47 18.98
N ALA A 409 -54.91 11.46 18.93
CA ALA A 409 -55.76 11.83 20.05
C ALA A 409 -56.71 10.68 20.45
N ALA A 410 -57.00 10.56 21.73
CA ALA A 410 -58.03 9.64 22.20
C ALA A 410 -59.38 9.97 21.52
N ALA A 411 -60.07 8.94 21.04
CA ALA A 411 -61.36 9.12 20.38
C ALA A 411 -62.37 9.74 21.35
N GLN A 412 -63.02 10.82 20.92
CA GLN A 412 -64.12 11.47 21.61
C GLN A 412 -65.44 11.20 20.88
N SER A 413 -66.57 11.47 21.53
CA SER A 413 -67.88 11.31 20.91
C SER A 413 -68.86 12.37 21.38
N THR A 414 -69.77 12.78 20.50
CA THR A 414 -70.93 13.62 20.81
C THR A 414 -72.21 12.93 20.37
N SER A 415 -73.29 13.10 21.12
CA SER A 415 -74.59 12.49 20.82
C SER A 415 -75.69 13.54 20.76
N PHE A 416 -76.64 13.35 19.85
CA PHE A 416 -77.77 14.24 19.63
C PHE A 416 -78.94 13.49 19.01
N THR A 417 -80.12 14.12 19.00
CA THR A 417 -81.33 13.56 18.39
C THR A 417 -81.75 14.43 17.20
N VAL A 418 -82.12 13.79 16.09
CA VAL A 418 -82.76 14.42 14.93
C VAL A 418 -84.22 13.98 14.88
N VAL A 419 -85.14 14.92 14.67
CA VAL A 419 -86.57 14.67 14.46
C VAL A 419 -86.98 15.19 13.08
N ALA A 420 -88.05 14.63 12.50
CA ALA A 420 -88.58 15.11 11.23
C ALA A 420 -89.04 16.57 11.35
N ASP A 421 -88.91 17.34 10.26
CA ASP A 421 -89.20 18.79 10.24
C ASP A 421 -90.68 19.11 10.52
N GLY A 422 -91.60 18.16 10.30
CA GLY A 422 -93.00 18.28 10.71
C GLY A 422 -93.75 19.49 10.12
N THR A 423 -93.19 20.19 9.14
CA THR A 423 -93.83 21.30 8.43
C THR A 423 -94.94 20.74 7.54
N ASP A 424 -96.18 21.00 7.95
CA ASP A 424 -97.38 20.86 7.14
C ASP A 424 -97.46 22.08 6.19
N ASP A 425 -97.24 21.86 4.89
CA ASP A 425 -97.33 22.92 3.87
C ASP A 425 -98.78 23.43 3.67
N CYS A 426 -99.78 22.74 4.24
CA CYS A 426 -101.21 23.01 4.08
C CYS A 426 -101.95 23.01 5.43
N ALA A 427 -101.68 24.00 6.29
CA ALA A 427 -102.28 24.12 7.63
C ALA A 427 -103.84 24.14 7.67
N ASP A 428 -104.51 24.44 6.54
CA ASP A 428 -105.97 24.41 6.38
C ASP A 428 -106.42 23.29 5.39
N SER A 429 -105.78 22.13 5.46
CA SER A 429 -106.03 21.00 4.56
C SER A 429 -107.49 20.52 4.59
N ASP A 430 -108.03 20.15 3.42
CA ASP A 430 -109.32 19.49 3.29
C ASP A 430 -109.29 18.07 3.86
N LEU A 431 -109.75 17.91 5.11
CA LEU A 431 -109.73 16.62 5.83
C LEU A 431 -110.91 15.69 5.51
N ARG A 432 -111.69 15.95 4.45
CA ARG A 432 -112.77 15.04 4.06
C ARG A 432 -112.18 13.69 3.62
N ASP A 433 -112.89 12.60 3.90
CA ASP A 433 -112.41 11.22 3.64
C ASP A 433 -112.17 10.95 2.14
N THR A 434 -112.90 11.62 1.26
CA THR A 434 -112.87 11.40 -0.19
C THR A 434 -112.70 12.70 -0.98
N VAL A 435 -112.09 12.56 -2.15
CA VAL A 435 -111.91 13.65 -3.12
C VAL A 435 -113.29 14.06 -3.63
N ILE A 436 -113.64 15.33 -3.41
CA ILE A 436 -114.90 15.94 -3.83
C ILE A 436 -114.60 17.14 -4.71
N ILE A 437 -115.27 17.20 -5.86
CA ILE A 437 -115.15 18.30 -6.83
C ILE A 437 -116.54 18.88 -7.13
N ASP A 438 -116.76 20.15 -6.82
CA ASP A 438 -118.04 20.85 -7.07
C ASP A 438 -119.27 20.11 -6.50
N GLY A 439 -119.09 19.53 -5.32
CA GLY A 439 -120.10 18.72 -4.64
C GLY A 439 -120.25 17.27 -5.15
N ASP A 440 -119.54 16.87 -6.20
CA ASP A 440 -119.50 15.49 -6.69
C ASP A 440 -118.44 14.67 -5.94
N ASP A 441 -118.88 13.67 -5.17
CA ASP A 441 -118.02 12.79 -4.38
C ASP A 441 -117.50 11.62 -5.24
N THR A 442 -116.20 11.63 -5.51
CA THR A 442 -115.54 10.66 -6.39
C THR A 442 -115.39 9.27 -5.77
N LYS A 443 -115.59 9.13 -4.45
CA LYS A 443 -115.27 7.94 -3.64
C LYS A 443 -113.80 7.52 -3.65
N VAL A 444 -112.91 8.36 -4.20
CA VAL A 444 -111.47 8.14 -4.12
C VAL A 444 -110.96 8.70 -2.78
N PRO A 445 -110.18 7.93 -1.98
CA PRO A 445 -109.64 8.43 -0.72
C PRO A 445 -108.84 9.71 -0.90
N ASN A 446 -109.09 10.71 -0.05
CA ASN A 446 -108.38 11.99 -0.07
C ASN A 446 -107.13 11.92 0.81
N SER A 447 -106.11 11.20 0.34
CA SER A 447 -104.89 10.93 1.12
C SER A 447 -103.92 12.12 1.14
N ASP A 448 -103.10 12.20 2.19
CA ASP A 448 -101.96 13.12 2.27
C ASP A 448 -100.92 12.80 1.17
N THR A 449 -100.38 13.84 0.55
CA THR A 449 -99.43 13.76 -0.57
C THR A 449 -97.95 13.78 -0.16
N GLY A 450 -97.66 13.67 1.14
CA GLY A 450 -96.31 13.55 1.72
C GLY A 450 -95.72 14.85 2.25
N ASN A 451 -96.48 15.95 2.21
CA ASN A 451 -96.07 17.27 2.69
C ASN A 451 -97.16 17.98 3.51
N GLY A 452 -98.16 17.25 4.01
CA GLY A 452 -99.27 17.81 4.80
C GLY A 452 -100.50 18.23 3.97
N CYS A 453 -100.38 18.29 2.64
CA CYS A 453 -101.51 18.58 1.75
C CYS A 453 -102.23 17.30 1.29
N THR A 454 -103.56 17.30 1.29
CA THR A 454 -104.37 16.21 0.71
C THR A 454 -104.51 16.35 -0.81
N ILE A 455 -105.03 15.31 -1.46
CA ILE A 455 -105.30 15.31 -2.91
C ILE A 455 -106.28 16.44 -3.30
N ASN A 456 -107.29 16.73 -2.47
CA ASN A 456 -108.24 17.82 -2.71
C ASN A 456 -107.58 19.20 -2.64
N ASP A 457 -106.62 19.38 -1.74
CA ASP A 457 -105.83 20.62 -1.66
C ASP A 457 -105.01 20.83 -2.93
N ARG A 458 -104.44 19.76 -3.50
CA ARG A 458 -103.71 19.82 -4.77
C ARG A 458 -104.63 20.05 -5.97
N ILE A 459 -105.84 19.49 -5.96
CA ILE A 459 -106.87 19.75 -6.98
C ILE A 459 -107.29 21.22 -6.96
N ALA A 460 -107.32 21.83 -5.77
CA ALA A 460 -107.59 23.25 -5.55
C ALA A 460 -108.91 23.72 -6.19
N GLU A 461 -110.01 23.00 -5.98
CA GLU A 461 -111.32 23.26 -6.62
C GLU A 461 -111.85 24.71 -6.42
N ARG A 462 -111.40 25.38 -5.35
CA ARG A 462 -111.78 26.76 -5.01
C ARG A 462 -110.88 27.83 -5.64
N ALA A 463 -109.83 27.43 -6.36
CA ALA A 463 -108.97 28.37 -7.06
C ALA A 463 -109.69 29.00 -8.26
N GLY A 464 -109.37 30.26 -8.56
CA GLY A 464 -109.96 30.98 -9.69
C GLY A 464 -109.37 30.52 -11.02
N TYR A 465 -109.98 29.52 -11.66
CA TYR A 465 -109.55 29.05 -12.98
C TYR A 465 -110.15 29.91 -14.11
N PRO A 466 -109.35 30.30 -15.12
CA PRO A 466 -109.80 31.20 -16.18
C PRO A 466 -110.78 30.57 -17.17
N THR A 467 -110.79 29.23 -17.29
CA THR A 467 -111.73 28.47 -18.13
C THR A 467 -111.92 27.06 -17.55
N HIS A 468 -113.05 26.42 -17.86
CA HIS A 468 -113.33 25.04 -17.47
C HIS A 468 -112.24 24.07 -17.99
N ALA A 469 -111.78 24.27 -19.23
CA ALA A 469 -110.69 23.48 -19.81
C ALA A 469 -109.36 23.66 -19.06
N ALA A 470 -109.10 24.84 -18.47
CA ALA A 470 -107.90 25.06 -17.65
C ALA A 470 -107.99 24.31 -16.32
N PHE A 471 -109.17 24.27 -15.70
CA PHE A 471 -109.41 23.48 -14.48
C PHE A 471 -109.21 21.98 -14.74
N VAL A 472 -109.87 21.42 -15.75
CA VAL A 472 -109.75 19.99 -16.07
C VAL A 472 -108.29 19.60 -16.37
N ARG A 473 -107.56 20.43 -17.13
CA ARG A 473 -106.13 20.20 -17.42
C ARG A 473 -105.25 20.27 -16.17
N HIS A 474 -105.56 21.16 -15.22
CA HIS A 474 -104.87 21.20 -13.93
C HIS A 474 -105.08 19.89 -13.16
N VAL A 475 -106.33 19.42 -13.07
CA VAL A 475 -106.66 18.15 -12.41
C VAL A 475 -105.97 16.96 -13.09
N GLU A 476 -105.90 16.94 -14.43
CA GLU A 476 -105.15 15.92 -15.17
C GLU A 476 -103.66 15.93 -14.83
N ASN A 477 -103.02 17.11 -14.77
CA ASN A 477 -101.62 17.25 -14.43
C ASN A 477 -101.33 16.80 -12.99
N VAL A 478 -102.16 17.26 -12.03
CA VAL A 478 -102.04 16.89 -10.62
C VAL A 478 -102.20 15.39 -10.43
N THR A 479 -103.26 14.80 -10.96
CA THR A 479 -103.53 13.37 -10.80
C THR A 479 -102.50 12.50 -11.53
N SER A 480 -101.96 12.95 -12.66
CA SER A 480 -100.85 12.25 -13.35
C SER A 480 -99.57 12.26 -12.51
N GLY A 481 -99.23 13.39 -11.90
CA GLY A 481 -98.09 13.48 -10.98
C GLY A 481 -98.25 12.55 -9.77
N LEU A 482 -99.46 12.47 -9.21
CA LEU A 482 -99.77 11.59 -8.08
C LEU A 482 -99.77 10.10 -8.44
N VAL A 483 -100.08 9.73 -9.70
CA VAL A 483 -99.90 8.37 -10.19
C VAL A 483 -98.40 8.02 -10.31
N ALA A 484 -97.59 8.95 -10.83
CA ALA A 484 -96.14 8.75 -10.91
C ALA A 484 -95.48 8.60 -9.52
N ALA A 485 -96.00 9.31 -8.51
CA ALA A 485 -95.55 9.21 -7.12
C ALA A 485 -96.11 7.98 -6.38
N GLY A 486 -97.01 7.20 -6.98
CA GLY A 486 -97.63 6.02 -6.37
C GLY A 486 -98.76 6.32 -5.39
N THR A 487 -99.13 7.58 -5.20
CA THR A 487 -100.23 8.02 -4.30
C THR A 487 -101.62 7.68 -4.87
N LEU A 488 -101.76 7.67 -6.20
CA LEU A 488 -102.99 7.28 -6.89
C LEU A 488 -102.74 6.12 -7.86
N THR A 489 -103.75 5.26 -8.04
CA THR A 489 -103.79 4.35 -9.19
C THR A 489 -104.32 5.10 -10.43
N THR A 490 -103.95 4.64 -11.63
CA THR A 490 -104.47 5.18 -12.90
C THR A 490 -106.01 5.18 -12.95
N ARG A 491 -106.66 4.18 -12.32
CA ARG A 491 -108.12 4.08 -12.23
C ARG A 491 -108.72 5.18 -11.35
N GLN A 492 -108.09 5.49 -10.22
CA GLN A 492 -108.53 6.55 -9.32
C GLN A 492 -108.33 7.93 -9.96
N ALA A 493 -107.16 8.19 -10.57
CA ALA A 493 -106.90 9.41 -11.32
C ALA A 493 -107.96 9.66 -12.40
N GLY A 494 -108.28 8.65 -13.21
CA GLY A 494 -109.34 8.76 -14.21
C GLY A 494 -110.73 9.01 -13.62
N THR A 495 -111.01 8.57 -12.39
CA THR A 495 -112.28 8.83 -11.70
C THR A 495 -112.39 10.29 -11.27
N ILE A 496 -111.30 10.85 -10.73
CA ILE A 496 -111.20 12.26 -10.34
C ILE A 496 -111.31 13.17 -11.57
N VAL A 497 -110.57 12.91 -12.64
CA VAL A 497 -110.61 13.71 -13.88
C VAL A 497 -112.02 13.72 -14.49
N ARG A 498 -112.74 12.59 -14.47
CA ARG A 498 -114.13 12.52 -14.93
C ARG A 498 -115.09 13.36 -14.08
N ALA A 499 -114.86 13.46 -12.77
CA ALA A 499 -115.66 14.33 -11.90
C ALA A 499 -115.35 15.81 -12.18
N ALA A 500 -114.08 16.17 -12.34
CA ALA A 500 -113.68 17.52 -12.76
C ALA A 500 -114.33 17.93 -14.09
N ALA A 501 -114.36 17.03 -15.08
CA ALA A 501 -115.00 17.27 -16.37
C ALA A 501 -116.54 17.42 -16.33
N ARG A 502 -117.20 17.03 -15.23
CA ARG A 502 -118.64 17.25 -15.01
C ARG A 502 -118.95 18.50 -14.18
N SER A 503 -117.95 19.09 -13.54
CA SER A 503 -118.12 20.25 -12.67
C SER A 503 -118.45 21.52 -13.45
N ALA A 504 -119.02 22.51 -12.78
CA ALA A 504 -119.22 23.86 -13.29
C ALA A 504 -118.00 24.78 -13.03
N ILE A 505 -116.90 24.26 -12.49
CA ILE A 505 -115.72 25.06 -12.12
C ILE A 505 -115.06 25.63 -13.38
N GLY A 506 -114.87 26.96 -13.40
CA GLY A 506 -114.31 27.71 -14.52
C GLY A 506 -115.24 27.85 -15.74
N ALA A 507 -116.52 27.45 -15.62
CA ALA A 507 -117.53 27.57 -16.68
C ALA A 507 -118.10 28.98 -16.84
#